data_AF-A0A5Y0V117-F1
#
_entry.id   AF-A0A5Y0V117-F1
#
_cell.length_a   1.000
_cell.length_b   1.000
_cell.length_c   1.000
_cell.angle_alpha   90.00
_cell.angle_beta   90.00
_cell.angle_gamma   90.00
#
_symmetry.space_group_name_H-M   'P 1'
#
loop_
_entity.id
_entity.type
_entity.pdbx_description
1 polymer ?
#
loop_
_entity_poly.entity_id
_entity_poly.type
_entity_poly.pdbx_seq_one_letter_code
_entity_poly.pdbx_strand_id
1 'polypeptide(L)'
;ETGLHYNLFRYYAPECGRFVSQDPIGLAGGLNLYQYAPNPLSWVDPLGLSGEPIGSENNPFDSSRAARREAMRQAGIPTSQQPISQSQNSSGREYSYETPKPGGGTGLSSVQEQTMDISHPDKPHWEAGQVKTDDFGNPRMNKYGRPQLRNGKGKAYYGKGGCE
;
A
#
# COMPACT_ATOMS: atom_id res chain seq x y z
N GLU A 1 -29.98 -19.59 11.24
CA GLU A 1 -28.53 -19.38 11.37
C GLU A 1 -28.27 -18.32 12.43
N THR A 2 -27.11 -18.36 13.11
CA THR A 2 -26.79 -17.50 14.27
C THR A 2 -26.37 -16.06 13.91
N GLY A 3 -26.28 -15.72 12.62
CA GLY A 3 -25.89 -14.38 12.14
C GLY A 3 -24.40 -14.03 12.34
N LEU A 4 -23.58 -14.98 12.81
CA LEU A 4 -22.15 -14.80 13.02
C LEU A 4 -21.35 -15.21 11.78
N HIS A 5 -20.27 -14.49 11.50
CA HIS A 5 -19.33 -14.83 10.43
C HIS A 5 -18.18 -15.66 10.99
N TYR A 6 -17.72 -16.66 10.24
CA TYR A 6 -16.61 -17.51 10.65
C TYR A 6 -15.30 -17.07 9.99
N ASN A 7 -14.37 -16.56 10.80
CA ASN A 7 -13.02 -16.18 10.38
C ASN A 7 -12.05 -17.17 11.02
N LEU A 8 -11.92 -18.35 10.39
CA LEU A 8 -11.06 -19.48 10.72
C LEU A 8 -10.87 -19.81 12.22
N PHE A 9 -10.16 -18.99 12.99
CA PHE A 9 -9.96 -19.19 14.42
C PHE A 9 -11.05 -18.58 15.31
N ARG A 10 -11.88 -17.66 14.79
CA ARG A 10 -12.86 -16.89 15.58
C ARG A 10 -14.19 -16.68 14.86
N TYR A 11 -15.24 -16.46 15.65
CA TYR A 11 -16.54 -16.00 15.17
C TYR A 11 -16.66 -14.48 15.33
N TYR A 12 -17.01 -13.80 14.25
CA TYR A 12 -17.23 -12.36 14.18
C TYR A 12 -18.73 -12.04 14.23
N ALA A 13 -19.10 -11.11 15.10
CA ALA A 13 -20.46 -10.58 15.20
C ALA A 13 -20.57 -9.27 14.39
N PRO A 14 -21.15 -9.29 13.18
CA PRO A 14 -21.23 -8.11 12.31
C PRO A 14 -22.04 -6.97 12.94
N GLU A 15 -23.07 -7.29 13.72
CA GLU A 15 -23.91 -6.31 14.42
C GLU A 15 -23.11 -5.47 15.43
N CYS A 16 -22.09 -6.06 16.05
CA CYS A 16 -21.30 -5.45 17.12
C CYS A 16 -19.90 -4.99 16.65
N GLY A 17 -19.52 -5.32 15.43
CA GLY A 17 -18.22 -4.99 14.85
C GLY A 17 -17.02 -5.67 15.52
N ARG A 18 -17.19 -6.85 16.14
CA ARG A 18 -16.15 -7.47 16.99
C ARG A 18 -16.21 -9.00 17.00
N PHE A 19 -15.15 -9.65 17.46
CA PHE A 19 -15.15 -11.08 17.73
C PHE A 19 -15.93 -11.41 19.02
N VAL A 20 -16.55 -12.59 19.05
CA VAL A 20 -17.30 -13.08 20.22
C VAL A 20 -16.39 -13.78 21.24
N SER A 21 -15.24 -14.30 20.79
CA SER A 21 -14.23 -14.95 21.62
C SER A 21 -12.95 -14.11 21.71
N GLN A 22 -12.20 -14.30 22.80
CA GLN A 22 -10.88 -13.67 22.95
C GLN A 22 -9.90 -14.20 21.91
N ASP A 23 -8.93 -13.36 21.56
CA ASP A 23 -7.84 -13.72 20.68
C ASP A 23 -7.00 -14.88 21.25
N PRO A 24 -6.86 -16.02 20.55
CA PRO A 24 -6.06 -17.14 21.02
C PRO A 24 -4.56 -16.80 21.10
N ILE A 25 -4.07 -15.79 20.37
CA ILE A 25 -2.68 -15.31 20.49
C ILE A 25 -2.52 -14.18 21.50
N GLY A 26 -3.60 -13.84 22.21
CA GLY A 26 -3.60 -12.86 23.29
C GLY A 26 -3.16 -11.48 22.83
N LEU A 27 -2.32 -10.82 23.63
CA LEU A 27 -1.85 -9.45 23.36
C LEU A 27 -0.98 -9.33 22.10
N ALA A 28 -0.53 -10.44 21.52
CA ALA A 28 0.19 -10.42 20.24
C ALA A 28 -0.72 -10.01 19.07
N GLY A 29 -2.03 -10.28 19.16
CA GLY A 29 -3.03 -9.82 18.17
C GLY A 29 -3.45 -8.37 18.35
N GLY A 30 -3.11 -7.76 19.49
CA GLY A 30 -3.42 -6.37 19.84
C GLY A 30 -3.89 -6.21 21.28
N LEU A 31 -4.00 -4.95 21.72
CA LEU A 31 -4.43 -4.63 23.08
C LEU A 31 -5.90 -4.99 23.35
N ASN A 32 -6.74 -4.99 22.31
CA ASN A 32 -8.14 -5.36 22.41
C ASN A 32 -8.36 -6.77 21.88
N LEU A 33 -8.52 -7.73 22.79
CA LEU A 33 -8.63 -9.16 22.50
C LEU A 33 -9.89 -9.55 21.68
N TYR A 34 -10.84 -8.65 21.51
CA TYR A 34 -12.07 -8.88 20.75
C TYR A 34 -12.11 -8.06 19.45
N GLN A 35 -11.07 -7.28 19.15
CA GLN A 35 -11.06 -6.40 17.99
C GLN A 35 -10.93 -7.19 16.69
N TYR A 36 -11.78 -6.84 15.71
CA TYR A 36 -11.68 -7.38 14.35
C TYR A 36 -10.48 -6.79 13.60
N ALA A 37 -10.45 -5.47 13.48
CA ALA A 37 -9.35 -4.74 12.85
C ALA A 37 -9.25 -3.33 13.47
N PRO A 38 -8.08 -2.67 13.41
CA PRO A 38 -7.94 -1.28 13.84
C PRO A 38 -8.86 -0.32 13.07
N ASN A 39 -8.98 -0.54 11.76
CA ASN A 39 -9.92 0.17 10.89
C ASN A 39 -10.41 -0.78 9.77
N PRO A 40 -11.67 -1.22 9.79
CA PRO A 40 -12.20 -2.19 8.81
C PRO A 40 -12.27 -1.65 7.38
N LEU A 41 -12.08 -0.34 7.16
CA LEU A 41 -12.01 0.24 5.81
C LEU A 41 -10.64 0.09 5.16
N SER A 42 -9.59 -0.11 5.96
CA SER A 42 -8.20 -0.21 5.48
C SER A 42 -7.46 -1.45 5.98
N TRP A 43 -8.10 -2.29 6.80
CA TRP A 43 -7.55 -3.50 7.38
C TRP A 43 -8.57 -4.63 7.33
N VAL A 44 -8.10 -5.86 7.19
CA VAL A 44 -8.91 -7.08 7.24
C VAL A 44 -8.18 -8.12 8.09
N ASP A 45 -8.90 -8.94 8.86
CA ASP A 45 -8.33 -10.09 9.60
C ASP A 45 -8.91 -11.39 9.02
N PRO A 46 -8.27 -11.99 8.00
CA PRO A 46 -8.78 -13.19 7.33
C PRO A 46 -8.76 -14.42 8.24
N LEU A 47 -7.74 -14.52 9.09
CA LEU A 47 -7.55 -15.68 9.95
C LEU A 47 -8.29 -15.54 11.28
N GLY A 48 -8.61 -14.32 11.70
CA GLY A 48 -9.10 -14.08 13.04
C GLY A 48 -7.97 -14.17 14.07
N LEU A 49 -6.79 -13.63 13.77
CA LEU A 49 -5.64 -13.58 14.69
C LEU A 49 -5.00 -12.19 14.72
N SER A 50 -4.74 -11.62 13.56
CA SER A 50 -4.15 -10.29 13.45
C SER A 50 -4.58 -9.67 12.13
N GLY A 51 -5.17 -8.48 12.20
CA GLY A 51 -5.50 -7.73 11.00
C GLY A 51 -4.26 -7.36 10.19
N GLU A 52 -4.40 -7.36 8.87
CA GLU A 52 -3.41 -6.87 7.92
C GLU A 52 -3.97 -5.67 7.13
N PRO A 53 -3.16 -4.65 6.84
CA PRO A 53 -3.61 -3.53 6.03
C PRO A 53 -3.84 -3.99 4.60
N ILE A 54 -4.89 -3.45 3.99
CA ILE A 54 -5.20 -3.64 2.57
C ILE A 54 -4.09 -2.99 1.74
N GLY A 55 -3.61 -3.71 0.73
CA GLY A 55 -2.48 -3.32 -0.10
C GLY A 55 -1.11 -3.69 0.49
N SER A 56 -1.08 -4.42 1.61
CA SER A 56 0.16 -5.00 2.13
C SER A 56 0.63 -6.17 1.26
N GLU A 57 1.81 -6.68 1.57
CA GLU A 57 2.40 -7.80 0.83
C GLU A 57 1.57 -9.09 0.91
N ASN A 58 0.91 -9.31 2.05
CA ASN A 58 0.10 -10.49 2.33
C ASN A 58 -1.38 -10.28 2.01
N ASN A 59 -1.81 -9.03 1.88
CA ASN A 59 -3.16 -8.64 1.50
C ASN A 59 -3.13 -7.64 0.33
N PRO A 60 -2.67 -8.07 -0.86
CA PRO A 60 -2.51 -7.19 -2.01
C PRO A 60 -3.86 -6.77 -2.60
N PHE A 61 -3.88 -5.66 -3.36
CA PHE A 61 -5.07 -5.29 -4.12
C PHE A 61 -5.30 -6.21 -5.32
N ASP A 62 -6.57 -6.37 -5.71
CA ASP A 62 -6.95 -7.14 -6.91
C ASP A 62 -6.46 -6.52 -8.23
N SER A 63 -6.10 -5.24 -8.23
CA SER A 63 -5.66 -4.56 -9.45
C SER A 63 -4.48 -3.61 -9.24
N SER A 64 -3.60 -3.57 -10.25
CA SER A 64 -2.48 -2.61 -10.34
C SER A 64 -2.95 -1.16 -10.18
N ARG A 65 -4.14 -0.82 -10.71
CA ARG A 65 -4.70 0.54 -10.61
C ARG A 65 -5.08 0.91 -9.17
N ALA A 66 -5.64 -0.04 -8.41
CA ALA A 66 -5.99 0.18 -7.01
C ALA A 66 -4.72 0.38 -6.16
N ALA A 67 -3.72 -0.48 -6.33
CA ALA A 67 -2.42 -0.34 -5.67
C ALA A 67 -1.74 0.99 -5.99
N ARG A 68 -1.72 1.42 -7.27
CA ARG A 68 -1.15 2.72 -7.65
C ARG A 68 -1.82 3.88 -6.91
N ARG A 69 -3.16 3.87 -6.85
CA ARG A 69 -3.93 4.92 -6.17
C ARG A 69 -3.66 4.94 -4.68
N GLU A 70 -3.51 3.78 -4.06
CA GLU A 70 -3.17 3.69 -2.63
C GLU A 70 -1.76 4.21 -2.36
N ALA A 71 -0.76 3.79 -3.14
CA ALA A 71 0.60 4.32 -3.01
C ALA A 71 0.61 5.87 -3.13
N MET A 72 -0.12 6.42 -4.13
CA MET A 72 -0.28 7.87 -4.27
C MET A 72 -0.94 8.51 -3.05
N ARG A 73 -2.00 7.92 -2.49
CA ARG A 73 -2.70 8.41 -1.31
C ARG A 73 -1.77 8.46 -0.10
N GLN A 74 -1.03 7.39 0.16
CA GLN A 74 -0.04 7.32 1.25
C GLN A 74 1.07 8.35 1.08
N ALA A 75 1.45 8.64 -0.17
CA ALA A 75 2.46 9.64 -0.51
C ALA A 75 1.93 11.09 -0.57
N GLY A 76 0.63 11.31 -0.37
CA GLY A 76 0.00 12.64 -0.46
C GLY A 76 -0.06 13.20 -1.90
N ILE A 77 0.04 12.34 -2.91
CA ILE A 77 -0.06 12.73 -4.33
C ILE A 77 -1.53 12.70 -4.76
N PRO A 78 -2.09 13.81 -5.29
CA PRO A 78 -3.47 13.82 -5.74
C PRO A 78 -3.72 12.82 -6.87
N THR A 79 -4.63 11.87 -6.66
CA THR A 79 -4.94 10.83 -7.65
C THR A 79 -5.72 11.34 -8.88
N SER A 80 -6.26 12.56 -8.78
CA SER A 80 -6.95 13.27 -9.86
C SER A 80 -6.01 14.08 -10.74
N GLN A 81 -4.78 14.36 -10.30
CA GLN A 81 -3.81 15.15 -11.06
C GLN A 81 -3.28 14.33 -12.25
N GLN A 82 -3.10 14.98 -13.39
CA GLN A 82 -2.42 14.37 -14.53
C GLN A 82 -0.90 14.38 -14.32
N PRO A 83 -0.18 13.32 -14.70
CA PRO A 83 1.27 13.29 -14.61
C PRO A 83 1.87 14.29 -15.60
N ILE A 84 2.97 14.94 -15.19
CA ILE A 84 3.75 15.83 -16.07
C ILE A 84 4.55 15.04 -17.12
N SER A 85 4.90 13.79 -16.80
CA SER A 85 5.55 12.87 -17.73
C SER A 85 5.28 11.42 -17.33
N GLN A 86 5.41 10.54 -18.31
CA GLN A 86 5.30 9.09 -18.11
C GLN A 86 6.39 8.38 -18.90
N SER A 87 6.91 7.29 -18.35
CA SER A 87 7.86 6.42 -19.02
C SER A 87 7.57 4.96 -18.70
N GLN A 88 8.08 4.05 -19.52
CA GLN A 88 7.97 2.61 -19.32
C GLN A 88 9.30 1.96 -19.64
N ASN A 89 9.76 1.08 -18.75
CA ASN A 89 10.94 0.26 -18.97
C ASN A 89 10.67 -1.19 -18.54
N SER A 90 11.70 -2.04 -18.60
CA SER A 90 11.59 -3.45 -18.21
C SER A 90 11.12 -3.67 -16.77
N SER A 91 11.39 -2.73 -15.86
CA SER A 91 10.99 -2.81 -14.45
C SER A 91 9.58 -2.30 -14.17
N GLY A 92 8.87 -1.80 -15.20
CA GLY A 92 7.50 -1.31 -15.11
C GLY A 92 7.34 0.14 -15.60
N ARG A 93 6.19 0.73 -15.24
CA ARG A 93 5.84 2.11 -15.59
C ARG A 93 6.29 3.12 -14.53
N GLU A 94 6.53 4.35 -14.95
CA GLU A 94 6.80 5.47 -14.08
C GLU A 94 5.96 6.69 -14.49
N TYR A 95 5.44 7.40 -13.51
CA TYR A 95 4.69 8.64 -13.66
C TYR A 95 5.29 9.73 -12.78
N SER A 96 5.60 10.88 -13.36
CA SER A 96 6.08 12.04 -12.61
C SER A 96 4.95 13.05 -12.37
N TYR A 97 4.99 13.69 -11.21
CA TYR A 97 4.02 14.68 -10.75
C TYR A 97 4.75 15.86 -10.11
N GLU A 98 4.11 17.02 -10.13
CA GLU A 98 4.51 18.15 -9.31
C GLU A 98 3.54 18.27 -8.14
N THR A 99 4.07 18.14 -6.91
CA THR A 99 3.26 18.10 -5.69
C THR A 99 3.79 19.09 -4.65
N PRO A 100 2.94 19.63 -3.76
CA PRO A 100 3.40 20.46 -2.65
C PRO A 100 4.45 19.75 -1.80
N LYS A 101 5.48 20.47 -1.35
CA LYS A 101 6.49 19.94 -0.43
C LYS A 101 6.35 20.49 0.99
N PRO A 102 6.73 19.70 2.01
CA PRO A 102 6.87 20.22 3.37
C PRO A 102 7.85 21.41 3.36
N GLY A 103 7.45 22.53 3.95
CA GLY A 103 8.24 23.78 3.92
C GLY A 103 7.86 24.75 2.78
N GLY A 104 6.83 24.45 1.99
CA GLY A 104 6.28 25.35 0.98
C GLY A 104 6.87 25.14 -0.42
N GLY A 105 6.13 25.63 -1.42
CA GLY A 105 6.44 25.42 -2.83
C GLY A 105 6.10 24.01 -3.32
N THR A 106 6.52 23.72 -4.55
CA THR A 106 6.33 22.43 -5.22
C THR A 106 7.63 21.62 -5.28
N GLY A 107 7.48 20.32 -5.44
CA GLY A 107 8.57 19.38 -5.63
C GLY A 107 8.16 18.24 -6.55
N LEU A 108 9.14 17.62 -7.18
CA LEU A 108 8.93 16.47 -8.05
C LEU A 108 8.56 15.25 -7.19
N SER A 109 7.47 14.59 -7.55
CA SER A 109 7.07 13.28 -7.02
C SER A 109 7.04 12.27 -8.16
N SER A 110 7.40 11.03 -7.86
CA SER A 110 7.40 9.94 -8.84
C SER A 110 6.61 8.76 -8.29
N VAL A 111 5.84 8.12 -9.17
CA VAL A 111 5.01 6.94 -8.92
C VAL A 111 5.52 5.83 -9.84
N GLN A 112 6.12 4.82 -9.26
CA GLN A 112 6.92 3.81 -9.94
C GLN A 112 6.35 2.41 -9.70
N GLU A 113 6.09 1.69 -10.78
CA GLU A 113 5.77 0.27 -10.73
C GLU A 113 7.06 -0.52 -10.60
N GLN A 114 7.07 -1.51 -9.72
CA GLN A 114 8.17 -2.43 -9.49
C GLN A 114 7.70 -3.84 -9.83
N THR A 115 7.94 -4.27 -11.07
CA THR A 115 7.55 -5.61 -11.55
C THR A 115 8.68 -6.64 -11.49
N MET A 116 9.94 -6.20 -11.33
CA MET A 116 11.14 -7.03 -11.33
C MET A 116 11.97 -6.84 -10.05
N ASP A 117 11.31 -6.67 -8.90
CA ASP A 117 12.00 -6.56 -7.62
C ASP A 117 12.65 -7.90 -7.25
N ILE A 118 13.99 -7.93 -7.18
CA ILE A 118 14.78 -9.12 -6.81
C ILE A 118 14.49 -9.56 -5.37
N SER A 119 14.12 -8.62 -4.48
CA SER A 119 13.79 -8.93 -3.10
C SER A 119 12.39 -9.51 -2.91
N HIS A 120 11.47 -9.20 -3.83
CA HIS A 120 10.10 -9.73 -3.84
C HIS A 120 9.72 -10.22 -5.24
N PRO A 121 10.39 -11.27 -5.74
CA PRO A 121 10.02 -11.88 -7.02
C PRO A 121 8.55 -12.32 -6.89
N ASP A 122 7.73 -11.99 -7.88
CA ASP A 122 6.29 -12.27 -7.94
C ASP A 122 5.35 -11.38 -7.10
N LYS A 123 5.85 -10.35 -6.41
CA LYS A 123 4.99 -9.40 -5.69
C LYS A 123 5.09 -8.00 -6.30
N PRO A 124 4.42 -7.77 -7.43
CA PRO A 124 4.50 -6.47 -8.06
C PRO A 124 3.81 -5.43 -7.20
N HIS A 125 4.40 -4.25 -7.14
CA HIS A 125 3.91 -3.19 -6.28
C HIS A 125 4.19 -1.81 -6.87
N TRP A 126 3.46 -0.83 -6.37
CA TRP A 126 3.68 0.58 -6.65
C TRP A 126 4.40 1.23 -5.49
N GLU A 127 5.39 2.05 -5.81
CA GLU A 127 6.02 2.98 -4.90
C GLU A 127 5.69 4.40 -5.33
N ALA A 128 5.38 5.28 -4.38
CA ALA A 128 5.08 6.67 -4.67
C ALA A 128 5.71 7.59 -3.63
N GLY A 129 6.25 8.72 -4.05
CA GLY A 129 6.80 9.68 -3.11
C GLY A 129 7.51 10.84 -3.76
N GLN A 130 7.97 11.77 -2.92
CA GLN A 130 8.84 12.85 -3.36
C GLN A 130 10.18 12.31 -3.84
N VAL A 131 10.66 12.85 -4.95
CA VAL A 131 11.97 12.51 -5.51
C VAL A 131 13.07 13.16 -4.65
N LYS A 132 14.15 12.42 -4.40
CA LYS A 132 15.38 12.95 -3.83
C LYS A 132 16.06 13.82 -4.87
N THR A 133 16.35 15.05 -4.49
CA THR A 133 17.11 15.99 -5.31
C THR A 133 18.53 16.13 -4.79
N ASP A 134 19.46 16.51 -5.67
CA ASP A 134 20.77 17.00 -5.27
C ASP A 134 20.70 18.47 -4.77
N ASP A 135 21.83 19.03 -4.39
CA ASP A 135 21.93 20.42 -3.90
C ASP A 135 21.59 21.46 -4.98
N PHE A 136 21.60 21.06 -6.25
CA PHE A 136 21.24 21.89 -7.41
C PHE A 136 19.76 21.71 -7.82
N GLY A 137 19.01 20.85 -7.13
CA GLY A 137 17.59 20.58 -7.40
C GLY A 137 17.34 19.52 -8.48
N ASN A 138 18.37 18.85 -9.01
CA ASN A 138 18.19 17.81 -10.00
C ASN A 138 17.78 16.48 -9.34
N PRO A 139 16.90 15.68 -9.98
CA PRO A 139 16.56 14.35 -9.51
C PRO A 139 17.77 13.43 -9.37
N ARG A 140 17.95 12.83 -8.20
CA ARG A 140 18.96 11.79 -7.98
C ARG A 140 18.48 10.49 -8.59
N MET A 141 19.13 10.07 -9.66
CA MET A 141 18.81 8.82 -10.34
C MET A 141 19.54 7.62 -9.72
N ASN A 142 18.93 6.45 -9.79
CA ASN A 142 19.59 5.18 -9.51
C ASN A 142 20.36 4.67 -10.75
N LYS A 143 21.10 3.57 -10.60
CA LYS A 143 21.88 2.94 -11.69
C LYS A 143 21.02 2.46 -12.88
N TYR A 144 19.70 2.43 -12.73
CA TYR A 144 18.73 2.03 -13.76
C TYR A 144 18.01 3.24 -14.38
N GLY A 145 18.47 4.46 -14.08
CA GLY A 145 17.90 5.69 -14.64
C GLY A 145 16.55 6.10 -14.03
N ARG A 146 16.16 5.55 -12.86
CA ARG A 146 14.94 5.94 -12.15
C ARG A 146 15.23 6.88 -10.99
N PRO A 147 14.36 7.87 -10.72
CA PRO A 147 14.55 8.78 -9.61
C PRO A 147 14.41 8.04 -8.27
N GLN A 148 15.29 8.36 -7.34
CA GLN A 148 15.22 7.83 -5.98
C GLN A 148 14.14 8.57 -5.20
N LEU A 149 13.31 7.85 -4.46
CA LEU A 149 12.27 8.44 -3.60
C LEU A 149 12.82 8.76 -2.20
N ARG A 150 12.26 9.79 -1.55
CA ARG A 150 12.49 10.12 -0.13
C ARG A 150 11.93 9.02 0.77
N ASN A 151 12.40 9.00 2.01
CA ASN A 151 11.86 8.12 3.04
C ASN A 151 10.40 8.49 3.33
N GLY A 152 9.57 7.52 3.74
CA GLY A 152 8.13 7.72 3.88
C GLY A 152 7.35 7.63 2.56
N LYS A 153 7.93 6.95 1.55
CA LYS A 153 7.22 6.61 0.31
C LYS A 153 6.00 5.73 0.60
N GLY A 154 4.91 5.97 -0.13
CA GLY A 154 3.79 5.05 -0.18
C GLY A 154 4.19 3.77 -0.89
N LYS A 155 3.71 2.62 -0.41
CA LYS A 155 3.95 1.30 -1.01
C LYS A 155 2.68 0.49 -0.96
N ALA A 156 2.27 -0.05 -2.10
CA ALA A 156 1.08 -0.89 -2.19
C ALA A 156 1.27 -2.02 -3.22
N TYR A 157 0.97 -3.25 -2.80
CA TYR A 157 1.08 -4.46 -3.60
C TYR A 157 -0.22 -4.78 -4.34
N TYR A 158 -0.11 -5.50 -5.45
CA TYR A 158 -1.26 -6.04 -6.16
C TYR A 158 -0.99 -7.46 -6.65
N GLY A 159 -2.04 -8.28 -6.74
CA GLY A 159 -1.96 -9.59 -7.36
C GLY A 159 -1.80 -9.45 -8.87
N LYS A 160 -0.92 -10.25 -9.50
CA LYS A 160 -1.04 -10.52 -10.93
C LYS A 160 -2.31 -11.35 -11.09
N GLY A 161 -3.41 -10.72 -11.52
CA GLY A 161 -4.72 -11.35 -11.56
C GLY A 161 -4.70 -12.79 -12.05
N GLY A 162 -4.90 -13.73 -11.11
CA GLY A 162 -5.50 -15.01 -11.41
C GLY A 162 -6.99 -14.78 -11.25
N CYS A 163 -7.70 -14.66 -12.36
CA CYS A 163 -9.08 -15.10 -12.36
C CYS A 163 -9.01 -16.61 -12.10
N GLU A 164 -9.39 -17.05 -10.90
CA GLU A 164 -9.92 -18.41 -10.69
C GLU A 164 -11.43 -18.31 -10.58
#